data_AF-A0A8H7QF30-F1
#
_entry.id   AF-A0A8H7QF30-F1
#
_cell.length_a   1.000
_cell.length_b   1.000
_cell.length_c   1.000
_cell.angle_alpha   90.00
_cell.angle_beta   90.00
_cell.angle_gamma   90.00
#
_symmetry.space_group_name_H-M   'P 1'
#
loop_
_entity.id
_entity.type
_entity.pdbx_description
1 polymer ?
#
loop_
_entity_poly.entity_id
_entity_poly.type
_entity_poly.pdbx_seq_one_letter_code
_entity_poly.pdbx_strand_id
1 'polypeptide(L)'
;MRNILSGNILGPLAVEGDFKASGYYVNASGNPDCSNFNDISGYVLVVDGSVYADQVRVNGAGDVPLGSTGLQETQNSCAINNNVGLYDFNQAKSNAILASKVFAAMKPTLSLDSNGKLTSTGHMSDPSTMLKGIGNWNGPQGMSWPSDGTLVFSVLIDSGSTFILKVNNPTNGLDSCRTIFDFYPSDSSGTYNSGDITLKRNTGSNFGGFSLAPEAHIVDGNTAAFADTLVEKEYSWSGSGVEIHN
;
A
#
# COMPACT_ATOMS: atom_id res chain seq x y z
N MET A 1 -5.35 1.81 7.94
CA MET A 1 -6.54 2.12 7.12
C MET A 1 -6.32 3.50 6.49
N ARG A 2 -6.38 3.60 5.15
CA ARG A 2 -6.56 4.83 4.33
C ARG A 2 -5.33 5.66 3.83
N ASN A 3 -5.49 6.05 2.55
CA ASN A 3 -5.13 7.24 1.75
C ASN A 3 -3.85 8.06 2.06
N ILE A 4 -3.01 8.31 1.04
CA ILE A 4 -1.96 9.35 1.05
C ILE A 4 -2.43 10.58 0.24
N LEU A 5 -3.48 11.29 0.65
CA LEU A 5 -3.93 12.48 -0.10
C LEU A 5 -2.95 13.63 0.10
N SER A 6 -2.30 14.10 -0.97
CA SER A 6 -1.55 15.37 -1.09
C SER A 6 -1.11 15.98 0.25
N GLY A 7 -0.02 15.48 0.82
CA GLY A 7 0.55 15.99 2.08
C GLY A 7 0.10 15.30 3.36
N ASN A 8 -0.82 14.33 3.35
CA ASN A 8 -1.26 13.63 4.58
C ASN A 8 -1.32 12.11 4.38
N ILE A 9 -0.97 11.37 5.42
CA ILE A 9 -1.23 9.94 5.58
C ILE A 9 -2.50 9.81 6.42
N LEU A 10 -3.56 9.25 5.85
CA LEU A 10 -4.87 9.24 6.52
C LEU A 10 -4.98 8.20 7.64
N GLY A 11 -4.08 7.20 7.66
CA GLY A 11 -4.04 6.12 8.65
C GLY A 11 -2.72 5.98 9.42
N PRO A 12 -2.60 4.90 10.21
CA PRO A 12 -1.34 4.49 10.83
C PRO A 12 -0.25 4.19 9.81
N LEU A 13 1.00 4.47 10.17
CA LEU A 13 2.20 4.19 9.40
C LEU A 13 3.21 3.41 10.26
N ALA A 14 3.78 2.35 9.70
CA ALA A 14 4.90 1.62 10.29
C ALA A 14 6.06 1.57 9.27
N VAL A 15 7.27 1.93 9.70
CA VAL A 15 8.47 2.03 8.85
C VAL A 15 9.62 1.26 9.50
N GLU A 16 10.14 0.23 8.84
CA GLU A 16 11.30 -0.53 9.33
C GLU A 16 12.58 0.32 9.23
N GLY A 17 12.78 1.09 8.16
CA GLY A 17 13.95 1.96 8.02
C GLY A 17 13.73 3.46 8.25
N ASP A 18 14.35 4.28 7.41
CA ASP A 18 14.36 5.74 7.54
C ASP A 18 13.04 6.36 7.08
N PHE A 19 12.45 7.18 7.95
CA PHE A 19 11.28 8.02 7.66
C PHE A 19 11.71 9.46 7.40
N LYS A 20 11.54 9.95 6.16
CA LYS A 20 11.82 11.34 5.77
C LYS A 20 10.52 12.03 5.34
N ALA A 21 10.12 13.08 6.04
CA ALA A 21 8.89 13.81 5.72
C ALA A 21 8.93 15.29 6.14
N SER A 22 8.28 16.18 5.39
CA SER A 22 8.13 17.59 5.77
C SER A 22 6.71 18.11 5.53
N GLY A 23 6.10 18.75 6.53
CA GLY A 23 4.77 19.35 6.45
C GLY A 23 3.62 18.33 6.35
N TYR A 24 3.81 17.13 6.91
CA TYR A 24 2.86 16.03 6.80
C TYR A 24 1.95 15.88 8.02
N TYR A 25 0.80 15.24 7.83
CA TYR A 25 -0.03 14.75 8.92
C TYR A 25 -0.19 13.23 8.84
N VAL A 26 0.31 12.50 9.86
CA VAL A 26 0.10 11.07 10.05
C VAL A 26 -1.20 10.81 10.82
N ASN A 27 -1.99 9.86 10.30
CA ASN A 27 -3.30 9.49 10.79
C ASN A 27 -4.32 10.65 10.84
N ALA A 28 -4.31 11.50 9.81
CA ALA A 28 -5.10 12.73 9.76
C ALA A 28 -6.62 12.54 9.91
N SER A 29 -7.14 11.33 9.68
CA SER A 29 -8.57 11.01 9.77
C SER A 29 -8.94 10.04 10.90
N GLY A 30 -7.95 9.56 11.66
CA GLY A 30 -8.17 8.58 12.71
C GLY A 30 -8.65 9.20 14.03
N ASN A 31 -9.18 8.33 14.89
CA ASN A 31 -9.49 8.66 16.27
C ASN A 31 -8.90 7.56 17.16
N PRO A 32 -7.57 7.53 17.35
CA PRO A 32 -6.90 6.48 18.09
C PRO A 32 -7.27 6.55 19.57
N ASP A 33 -7.36 5.39 20.22
CA ASP A 33 -7.49 5.30 21.66
C ASP A 33 -6.11 5.14 22.29
N CYS A 34 -5.58 6.21 22.88
CA CYS A 34 -4.28 6.22 23.55
C CYS A 34 -4.37 5.94 25.06
N SER A 35 -5.51 5.40 25.54
CA SER A 35 -5.67 5.08 26.96
C SER A 35 -4.80 3.91 27.44
N ASN A 36 -4.36 3.03 26.53
CA ASN A 36 -3.54 1.86 26.84
C ASN A 36 -2.26 1.82 25.97
N PHE A 37 -1.12 2.16 26.58
CA PHE A 37 0.20 2.13 25.91
C PHE A 37 0.70 0.73 25.55
N ASN A 38 0.06 -0.34 26.04
CA ASN A 38 0.39 -1.72 25.66
C ASN A 38 -0.47 -2.23 24.50
N ASP A 39 -1.40 -1.43 23.99
CA ASP A 39 -2.23 -1.78 22.85
C ASP A 39 -1.80 -0.99 21.62
N ILE A 40 -1.41 -1.71 20.56
CA ILE A 40 -0.99 -1.11 19.30
C ILE A 40 -2.14 -0.38 18.58
N SER A 41 -3.39 -0.60 18.98
CA SER A 41 -4.55 0.09 18.40
C SER A 41 -4.50 1.63 18.55
N GLY A 42 -3.78 2.13 19.57
CA GLY A 42 -3.53 3.55 19.78
C GLY A 42 -2.31 4.10 19.03
N TYR A 43 -1.46 3.22 18.48
CA TYR A 43 -0.23 3.59 17.77
C TYR A 43 -0.50 3.87 16.30
N VAL A 44 0.00 5.00 15.83
CA VAL A 44 -0.28 5.52 14.50
C VAL A 44 0.98 5.86 13.71
N LEU A 45 2.13 5.90 14.38
CA LEU A 45 3.43 6.02 13.76
C LEU A 45 4.40 5.10 14.50
N VAL A 46 5.00 4.14 13.80
CA VAL A 46 6.09 3.32 14.32
C VAL A 46 7.27 3.41 13.35
N VAL A 47 8.46 3.74 13.83
CA VAL A 47 9.68 3.82 13.02
C VAL A 47 10.83 3.11 13.74
N ASP A 48 11.49 2.16 13.08
CA ASP A 48 12.66 1.44 13.63
C ASP A 48 14.00 2.04 13.14
N GLY A 49 14.05 2.60 11.93
CA GLY A 49 15.19 3.38 11.42
C GLY A 49 15.10 4.88 11.74
N SER A 50 15.83 5.74 11.04
CA SER A 50 15.99 7.15 11.45
C SER A 50 14.79 8.03 11.07
N VAL A 51 14.45 9.00 11.92
CA VAL A 51 13.42 10.00 11.63
C VAL A 51 14.05 11.34 11.20
N TYR A 52 13.80 11.72 9.95
CA TYR A 52 14.13 13.04 9.39
C TYR A 52 12.83 13.79 9.08
N ALA A 53 12.19 14.30 10.14
CA ALA A 53 10.92 14.99 10.05
C ALA A 53 11.07 16.52 10.20
N ASP A 54 10.22 17.28 9.52
CA ASP A 54 10.03 18.71 9.75
C ASP A 54 8.53 19.05 9.74
N GLN A 55 8.01 19.61 10.83
CA GLN A 55 6.59 19.96 10.99
C GLN A 55 5.62 18.79 10.72
N VAL A 56 6.01 17.56 11.04
CA VAL A 56 5.13 16.39 10.87
C VAL A 56 4.21 16.26 12.07
N ARG A 57 2.90 16.30 11.84
CA ARG A 57 1.87 16.13 12.87
C ARG A 57 1.47 14.67 12.99
N VAL A 58 1.29 14.20 14.21
CA VAL A 58 0.90 12.81 14.50
C VAL A 58 -0.38 12.82 15.33
N ASN A 59 -1.43 12.19 14.81
CA ASN A 59 -2.73 12.05 15.46
C ASN A 59 -2.87 10.66 16.07
N GLY A 60 -2.19 10.44 17.20
CA GLY A 60 -2.12 9.15 17.91
C GLY A 60 -0.77 8.92 18.55
N ALA A 61 -0.63 7.78 19.24
CA ALA A 61 0.63 7.43 19.87
C ALA A 61 1.69 7.11 18.81
N GLY A 62 2.93 7.46 19.11
CA GLY A 62 4.07 7.18 18.25
C GLY A 62 5.10 6.32 18.96
N ASP A 63 5.83 5.52 18.19
CA ASP A 63 7.05 4.85 18.65
C ASP A 63 8.17 5.09 17.64
N VAL A 64 9.20 5.83 18.05
CA VAL A 64 10.28 6.27 17.17
C VAL A 64 11.63 6.11 17.87
N PRO A 65 12.76 6.11 17.15
CA PRO A 65 14.05 5.99 17.79
C PRO A 65 14.41 7.23 18.61
N LEU A 66 15.27 7.03 19.59
CA LEU A 66 15.80 8.09 20.43
C LEU A 66 16.49 9.18 19.58
N GLY A 67 16.17 10.45 19.88
CA GLY A 67 16.74 11.60 19.18
C GLY A 67 15.94 12.05 17.95
N SER A 68 14.81 11.40 17.65
CA SER A 68 13.85 11.87 16.66
C SER A 68 13.37 13.29 16.97
N THR A 69 13.34 14.15 15.96
CA THR A 69 12.88 15.56 16.07
C THR A 69 11.94 15.91 14.92
N GLY A 70 11.25 17.05 15.03
CA GLY A 70 10.35 17.54 13.96
C GLY A 70 8.96 16.89 13.91
N LEU A 71 8.68 15.95 14.81
CA LEU A 71 7.35 15.39 15.04
C LEU A 71 6.56 16.24 16.06
N GLN A 72 5.25 16.36 15.86
CA GLN A 72 4.33 17.14 16.70
C GLN A 72 3.11 16.31 17.05
N GLU A 73 2.90 16.06 18.34
CA GLU A 73 1.67 15.47 18.85
C GLU A 73 0.48 16.40 18.59
N THR A 74 -0.64 15.84 18.17
CA THR A 74 -1.90 16.61 17.99
C THR A 74 -2.94 16.32 19.07
N GLN A 75 -2.68 15.36 19.96
CA GLN A 75 -3.52 15.02 21.10
C GLN A 75 -2.68 14.84 22.37
N ASN A 76 -3.03 15.53 23.45
CA ASN A 76 -2.28 15.48 24.72
C ASN A 76 -2.25 14.09 25.38
N SER A 77 -3.19 13.21 25.04
CA SER A 77 -3.26 11.83 25.57
C SER A 77 -2.42 10.83 24.80
N CYS A 78 -1.84 11.24 23.67
CA CYS A 78 -1.14 10.36 22.75
C CYS A 78 0.33 10.79 22.62
N ALA A 79 1.19 10.17 23.42
CA ALA A 79 2.61 10.50 23.40
C ALA A 79 3.34 9.85 22.22
N ILE A 80 4.29 10.57 21.65
CA ILE A 80 5.33 10.01 20.78
C ILE A 80 6.48 9.56 21.68
N ASN A 81 6.67 8.25 21.76
CA ASN A 81 7.67 7.63 22.63
C ASN A 81 8.96 7.38 21.86
N ASN A 82 10.07 7.40 22.61
CA ASN A 82 11.39 7.07 22.10
C ASN A 82 11.77 5.61 22.43
N ASN A 83 10.89 4.63 22.21
CA ASN A 83 11.06 3.27 22.70
C ASN A 83 10.66 2.19 21.69
N VAL A 84 11.45 2.03 20.63
CA VAL A 84 11.17 1.06 19.59
C VAL A 84 11.05 -0.36 20.17
N GLY A 85 9.92 -1.02 19.93
CA GLY A 85 9.80 -2.45 20.25
C GLY A 85 8.40 -3.05 20.32
N LEU A 86 7.34 -2.27 20.12
CA LEU A 86 5.98 -2.82 20.14
C LEU A 86 5.56 -3.51 18.84
N TYR A 87 6.13 -3.09 17.70
CA TYR A 87 5.83 -3.67 16.39
C TYR A 87 6.95 -4.60 15.93
N ASP A 88 6.59 -5.85 15.63
CA ASP A 88 7.53 -6.84 15.09
C ASP A 88 7.55 -6.76 13.55
N PHE A 89 8.46 -5.94 13.02
CA PHE A 89 8.65 -5.77 11.57
C PHE A 89 9.02 -7.09 10.87
N ASN A 90 9.83 -7.95 11.51
CA ASN A 90 10.21 -9.24 10.94
C ASN A 90 9.01 -10.17 10.79
N GLN A 91 8.18 -10.26 11.82
CA GLN A 91 6.96 -11.07 11.78
C GLN A 91 5.94 -10.50 10.79
N ALA A 92 5.77 -9.17 10.73
CA ALA A 92 4.88 -8.52 9.78
C ALA A 92 5.30 -8.78 8.32
N LYS A 93 6.59 -8.62 8.02
CA LYS A 93 7.18 -8.89 6.70
C LYS A 93 7.04 -10.36 6.30
N SER A 94 7.36 -11.27 7.23
CA SER A 94 7.20 -12.72 7.03
C SER A 94 5.74 -13.07 6.70
N ASN A 95 4.78 -12.52 7.45
CA ASN A 95 3.35 -12.73 7.23
C ASN A 95 2.90 -12.19 5.87
N ALA A 96 3.36 -11.00 5.47
CA ALA A 96 3.01 -10.39 4.20
C ALA A 96 3.53 -11.21 3.01
N ILE A 97 4.78 -11.68 3.08
CA ILE A 97 5.36 -12.57 2.06
C ILE A 97 4.61 -13.90 1.99
N LEU A 98 4.27 -14.50 3.14
CA LEU A 98 3.49 -15.74 3.17
C LEU A 98 2.09 -15.55 2.57
N ALA A 99 1.40 -14.45 2.88
CA ALA A 99 0.11 -14.13 2.30
C ALA A 99 0.20 -13.97 0.77
N SER A 100 1.20 -13.25 0.27
CA SER A 100 1.42 -13.06 -1.17
C SER A 100 1.68 -14.40 -1.88
N LYS A 101 2.52 -15.28 -1.31
CA LYS A 101 2.73 -16.65 -1.84
C LYS A 101 1.44 -17.46 -1.90
N VAL A 102 0.58 -17.34 -0.88
CA VAL A 102 -0.72 -18.03 -0.85
C VAL A 102 -1.64 -17.50 -1.96
N PHE A 103 -1.73 -16.18 -2.14
CA PHE A 103 -2.52 -15.57 -3.20
C PHE A 103 -2.00 -15.94 -4.60
N ALA A 104 -0.69 -15.88 -4.83
CA ALA A 104 -0.05 -16.30 -6.08
C ALA A 104 -0.33 -17.77 -6.44
N ALA A 105 -0.54 -18.64 -5.45
CA ALA A 105 -0.86 -20.05 -5.66
C ALA A 105 -2.37 -20.32 -5.88
N MET A 106 -3.25 -19.33 -5.68
CA MET A 106 -4.68 -19.51 -5.89
C MET A 106 -5.02 -19.62 -7.38
N LYS A 107 -5.95 -20.53 -7.71
CA LYS A 107 -6.48 -20.61 -9.07
C LYS A 107 -7.44 -19.45 -9.31
N PRO A 108 -7.27 -18.68 -10.42
CA PRO A 108 -8.23 -17.65 -10.78
C PRO A 108 -9.64 -18.24 -10.91
N THR A 109 -10.64 -17.55 -10.38
CA THR A 109 -12.06 -17.90 -10.55
C THR A 109 -12.69 -17.15 -11.74
N LEU A 110 -12.07 -16.04 -12.14
CA LEU A 110 -12.48 -15.17 -13.24
C LEU A 110 -11.23 -14.69 -13.99
N SER A 111 -11.39 -14.36 -15.27
CA SER A 111 -10.36 -13.73 -16.10
C SER A 111 -10.87 -12.41 -16.66
N LEU A 112 -10.04 -11.37 -16.63
CA LEU A 112 -10.33 -10.06 -17.20
C LEU A 112 -9.65 -9.96 -18.57
N ASP A 113 -10.40 -9.74 -19.65
CA ASP A 113 -9.79 -9.53 -20.96
C ASP A 113 -9.27 -8.11 -21.17
N SER A 114 -8.63 -7.87 -22.32
CA SER A 114 -8.04 -6.58 -22.65
C SER A 114 -9.06 -5.44 -22.72
N ASN A 115 -10.36 -5.72 -22.86
CA ASN A 115 -11.43 -4.72 -22.89
C ASN A 115 -12.10 -4.53 -21.51
N GLY A 116 -11.61 -5.20 -20.46
CA GLY A 116 -12.20 -5.14 -19.13
C GLY A 116 -13.45 -6.01 -18.98
N LYS A 117 -13.67 -6.96 -19.89
CA LYS A 117 -14.77 -7.93 -19.79
C LYS A 117 -14.34 -9.10 -18.92
N LEU A 118 -15.17 -9.45 -17.95
CA LEU A 118 -14.98 -10.65 -17.14
C LEU A 118 -15.50 -11.90 -17.85
N THR A 119 -14.74 -12.98 -17.77
CA THR A 119 -15.09 -14.29 -18.34
C THR A 119 -14.77 -15.43 -17.39
N SER A 120 -15.48 -16.55 -17.53
CA SER A 120 -15.16 -17.79 -16.81
C SER A 120 -13.83 -18.36 -17.28
N THR A 121 -13.14 -19.07 -16.37
CA THR A 121 -11.74 -19.48 -16.45
C THR A 121 -11.33 -20.20 -17.74
N GLY A 122 -10.07 -19.99 -18.14
CA GLY A 122 -9.43 -20.59 -19.33
C GLY A 122 -8.20 -19.83 -19.85
N HIS A 123 -8.06 -18.55 -19.47
CA HIS A 123 -6.96 -17.67 -19.88
C HIS A 123 -6.48 -16.76 -18.74
N MET A 124 -5.21 -16.34 -18.79
CA MET A 124 -4.70 -15.30 -17.91
C MET A 124 -5.40 -13.96 -18.18
N SER A 125 -5.59 -13.16 -17.13
CA SER A 125 -6.13 -11.81 -17.27
C SER A 125 -5.16 -10.90 -18.02
N ASP A 126 -5.68 -9.99 -18.83
CA ASP A 126 -4.93 -8.92 -19.45
C ASP A 126 -5.11 -7.62 -18.64
N PRO A 127 -4.04 -7.10 -17.98
CA PRO A 127 -4.12 -5.88 -17.17
C PRO A 127 -4.12 -4.59 -18.00
N SER A 128 -4.12 -4.67 -19.34
CA SER A 128 -3.89 -3.55 -20.25
C SER A 128 -4.82 -2.35 -20.01
N THR A 129 -6.14 -2.57 -19.99
CA THR A 129 -7.12 -1.50 -19.75
C THR A 129 -7.16 -1.06 -18.29
N MET A 130 -7.17 -2.00 -17.35
CA MET A 130 -7.40 -1.73 -15.93
C MET A 130 -6.17 -1.16 -15.19
N LEU A 131 -4.95 -1.57 -15.56
CA LEU A 131 -3.73 -1.16 -14.84
C LEU A 131 -2.72 -0.42 -15.72
N LYS A 132 -2.57 -0.74 -17.01
CA LYS A 132 -1.51 -0.17 -17.87
C LYS A 132 -1.93 1.05 -18.70
N GLY A 133 -3.21 1.42 -18.70
CA GLY A 133 -3.70 2.60 -19.45
C GLY A 133 -3.79 2.39 -20.95
N ILE A 134 -3.82 1.13 -21.39
CA ILE A 134 -4.02 0.77 -22.79
C ILE A 134 -5.52 0.55 -22.99
N GLY A 135 -6.20 1.54 -23.56
CA GLY A 135 -7.66 1.55 -23.71
C GLY A 135 -8.38 2.32 -22.59
N ASN A 136 -9.71 2.19 -22.54
CA ASN A 136 -10.55 2.95 -21.60
C ASN A 136 -11.17 2.01 -20.55
N TRP A 137 -10.60 2.01 -19.35
CA TRP A 137 -11.24 1.35 -18.22
C TRP A 137 -12.44 2.17 -17.74
N ASN A 138 -13.64 1.60 -17.91
CA ASN A 138 -14.89 2.19 -17.44
C ASN A 138 -15.44 1.43 -16.23
N GLY A 139 -14.53 0.79 -15.49
CA GLY A 139 -14.94 -0.29 -14.65
C GLY A 139 -15.28 -1.55 -15.46
N PRO A 140 -15.78 -2.56 -14.77
CA PRO A 140 -15.83 -3.88 -15.35
C PRO A 140 -17.09 -4.12 -16.19
N GLN A 141 -16.99 -4.99 -17.20
CA GLN A 141 -18.05 -5.18 -18.18
C GLN A 141 -18.45 -6.65 -18.38
N GLY A 142 -19.64 -6.86 -18.93
CA GLY A 142 -20.16 -8.17 -19.37
C GLY A 142 -20.93 -8.94 -18.31
N MET A 143 -20.36 -9.12 -17.11
CA MET A 143 -21.04 -9.71 -15.96
C MET A 143 -20.96 -8.78 -14.75
N SER A 144 -21.88 -8.97 -13.80
CA SER A 144 -21.81 -8.27 -12.51
C SER A 144 -20.56 -8.74 -11.74
N TRP A 145 -19.92 -7.83 -11.00
CA TRP A 145 -18.89 -8.25 -10.04
C TRP A 145 -19.49 -9.21 -9.04
N PRO A 146 -18.70 -10.18 -8.54
CA PRO A 146 -19.02 -10.83 -7.27
C PRO A 146 -19.35 -9.73 -6.27
N SER A 147 -20.54 -9.78 -5.65
CA SER A 147 -21.00 -8.75 -4.70
C SER A 147 -20.70 -9.11 -3.25
N ASP A 148 -20.20 -10.32 -3.04
CA ASP A 148 -19.79 -10.91 -1.79
C ASP A 148 -18.33 -11.40 -1.87
N GLY A 149 -17.77 -11.75 -0.71
CA GLY A 149 -16.40 -12.24 -0.57
C GLY A 149 -15.32 -11.20 -0.90
N THR A 150 -14.07 -11.67 -0.90
CA THR A 150 -12.87 -10.86 -1.20
C THR A 150 -12.51 -10.99 -2.67
N LEU A 151 -12.24 -9.86 -3.32
CA LEU A 151 -11.66 -9.81 -4.66
C LEU A 151 -10.14 -9.78 -4.52
N VAL A 152 -9.45 -10.74 -5.11
CA VAL A 152 -7.98 -10.77 -5.14
C VAL A 152 -7.52 -10.65 -6.57
N PHE A 153 -6.75 -9.61 -6.86
CA PHE A 153 -6.06 -9.41 -8.12
C PHE A 153 -4.60 -9.79 -7.93
N SER A 154 -4.23 -10.97 -8.39
CA SER A 154 -2.85 -11.44 -8.44
C SER A 154 -2.15 -10.87 -9.67
N VAL A 155 -1.24 -9.92 -9.45
CA VAL A 155 -0.49 -9.20 -10.48
C VAL A 155 0.96 -9.66 -10.43
N LEU A 156 1.28 -10.62 -11.30
CA LEU A 156 2.63 -11.07 -11.55
C LEU A 156 3.47 -10.00 -12.24
N ILE A 157 4.70 -9.82 -11.76
CA ILE A 157 5.68 -8.87 -12.27
C ILE A 157 7.01 -9.61 -12.34
N ASP A 158 7.66 -9.63 -13.50
CA ASP A 158 8.95 -10.30 -13.66
C ASP A 158 9.96 -9.75 -12.63
N SER A 159 10.66 -10.63 -11.91
CA SER A 159 11.68 -10.22 -10.93
C SER A 159 12.73 -9.31 -11.59
N GLY A 160 13.08 -8.21 -10.92
CA GLY A 160 13.99 -7.18 -11.41
C GLY A 160 13.35 -6.16 -12.36
N SER A 161 12.06 -6.30 -12.67
CA SER A 161 11.37 -5.41 -13.61
C SER A 161 10.58 -4.29 -12.92
N THR A 162 10.11 -3.35 -13.74
CA THR A 162 9.24 -2.26 -13.31
C THR A 162 7.84 -2.44 -13.90
N PHE A 163 6.83 -2.42 -13.04
CA PHE A 163 5.42 -2.34 -13.42
C PHE A 163 4.92 -0.90 -13.24
N ILE A 164 4.17 -0.38 -14.22
CA ILE A 164 3.65 0.99 -14.19
C ILE A 164 2.12 0.96 -14.18
N LEU A 165 1.52 1.43 -13.09
CA LEU A 165 0.08 1.68 -12.97
C LEU A 165 -0.23 3.05 -13.59
N LYS A 166 -0.89 3.10 -14.76
CA LYS A 166 -1.05 4.35 -15.53
C LYS A 166 -2.50 4.75 -15.80
N VAL A 167 -3.47 3.98 -15.31
CA VAL A 167 -4.89 4.23 -15.59
C VAL A 167 -5.40 5.42 -14.80
N ASN A 168 -6.34 6.18 -15.36
CA ASN A 168 -6.95 7.31 -14.68
C ASN A 168 -7.63 6.86 -13.37
N ASN A 169 -8.59 5.92 -13.43
CA ASN A 169 -9.27 5.38 -12.26
C ASN A 169 -9.31 3.84 -12.27
N PRO A 170 -8.21 3.16 -11.93
CA PRO A 170 -8.09 1.69 -12.04
C PRO A 170 -9.08 0.93 -11.15
N THR A 171 -9.62 1.58 -10.11
CA THR A 171 -10.49 0.97 -9.12
C THR A 171 -11.97 1.32 -9.34
N ASN A 172 -12.27 1.97 -10.47
CA ASN A 172 -13.64 2.29 -10.85
C ASN A 172 -14.53 1.03 -10.87
N GLY A 173 -15.67 1.10 -10.17
CA GLY A 173 -16.63 0.00 -10.07
C GLY A 173 -16.21 -1.14 -9.13
N LEU A 174 -15.07 -1.03 -8.44
CA LEU A 174 -14.66 -1.97 -7.41
C LEU A 174 -15.10 -1.47 -6.03
N ASP A 175 -15.37 -2.42 -5.14
CA ASP A 175 -15.51 -2.15 -3.71
C ASP A 175 -14.13 -2.26 -3.06
N SER A 176 -13.53 -1.12 -2.73
CA SER A 176 -12.18 -1.06 -2.16
C SER A 176 -12.07 -1.81 -0.84
N CYS A 177 -13.13 -1.88 -0.03
CA CYS A 177 -13.07 -2.51 1.29
C CYS A 177 -12.91 -4.03 1.24
N ARG A 178 -13.19 -4.65 0.10
CA ARG A 178 -13.03 -6.10 -0.12
C ARG A 178 -12.07 -6.44 -1.25
N THR A 179 -11.31 -5.46 -1.75
CA THR A 179 -10.38 -5.65 -2.85
C THR A 179 -8.94 -5.70 -2.35
N ILE A 180 -8.22 -6.74 -2.76
CA ILE A 180 -6.79 -6.94 -2.55
C ILE A 180 -6.10 -6.92 -3.91
N PHE A 181 -5.06 -6.12 -4.04
CA PHE A 181 -4.09 -6.17 -5.13
C PHE A 181 -2.81 -6.78 -4.61
N ASP A 182 -2.49 -7.97 -5.07
CA ASP A 182 -1.25 -8.68 -4.72
C ASP A 182 -0.25 -8.53 -5.87
N PHE A 183 0.73 -7.64 -5.69
CA PHE A 183 1.82 -7.40 -6.63
C PHE A 183 3.03 -8.19 -6.17
N TYR A 184 3.44 -9.19 -6.95
CA TYR A 184 4.50 -10.10 -6.52
C TYR A 184 5.51 -10.38 -7.63
N PRO A 185 6.78 -10.62 -7.24
CA PRO A 185 7.82 -10.99 -8.18
C PRO A 185 7.57 -12.41 -8.71
N SER A 186 7.68 -12.60 -10.02
CA SER A 186 7.54 -13.88 -10.68
C SER A 186 8.73 -14.21 -11.58
N ASP A 187 8.95 -15.51 -11.77
CA ASP A 187 9.82 -15.98 -12.84
C ASP A 187 9.11 -15.95 -14.20
N SER A 188 9.82 -16.34 -15.26
CA SER A 188 9.29 -16.40 -16.63
C SER A 188 8.18 -17.45 -16.81
N SER A 189 7.96 -18.33 -15.84
CA SER A 189 6.85 -19.28 -15.84
C SER A 189 5.58 -18.72 -15.18
N GLY A 190 5.63 -17.50 -14.65
CA GLY A 190 4.54 -16.87 -13.89
C GLY A 190 4.40 -17.42 -12.47
N THR A 191 5.40 -18.17 -11.99
CA THR A 191 5.44 -18.69 -10.63
C THR A 191 6.05 -17.63 -9.71
N TYR A 192 5.54 -17.54 -8.48
CA TYR A 192 6.14 -16.69 -7.45
C TYR A 192 7.64 -16.99 -7.33
N ASN A 193 8.46 -15.97 -7.48
CA ASN A 193 9.91 -16.06 -7.36
C ASN A 193 10.41 -14.83 -6.62
N SER A 194 10.79 -15.01 -5.35
CA SER A 194 11.28 -13.93 -4.48
C SER A 194 12.37 -13.12 -5.18
N GLY A 195 12.28 -11.80 -5.04
CA GLY A 195 13.14 -10.87 -5.75
C GLY A 195 12.55 -9.47 -5.78
N ASP A 196 13.38 -8.51 -6.17
CA ASP A 196 12.97 -7.11 -6.17
C ASP A 196 12.10 -6.78 -7.37
N ILE A 197 11.03 -6.03 -7.16
CA ILE A 197 10.23 -5.41 -8.23
C ILE A 197 10.07 -3.92 -7.95
N THR A 198 9.83 -3.14 -8.99
CA THR A 198 9.46 -1.72 -8.83
C THR A 198 8.02 -1.53 -9.27
N LEU A 199 7.20 -0.93 -8.41
CA LEU A 199 5.83 -0.53 -8.75
C LEU A 199 5.75 0.99 -8.82
N LYS A 200 5.57 1.51 -10.04
CA LYS A 200 5.37 2.96 -10.25
C LYS A 200 3.88 3.26 -10.37
N ARG A 201 3.32 4.02 -9.42
CA ARG A 201 1.93 4.49 -9.53
C ARG A 201 1.89 5.85 -10.22
N ASN A 202 1.19 5.94 -11.34
CA ASN A 202 0.95 7.17 -12.09
C ASN A 202 -0.52 7.19 -12.55
N THR A 203 -1.43 7.08 -11.58
CA THR A 203 -2.87 7.08 -11.80
C THR A 203 -3.44 8.49 -11.65
N GLY A 204 -4.52 8.79 -12.35
CA GLY A 204 -5.16 10.11 -12.27
C GLY A 204 -6.09 10.29 -11.06
N SER A 205 -6.53 9.19 -10.46
CA SER A 205 -7.30 9.12 -9.22
C SER A 205 -6.66 8.16 -8.23
N ASN A 206 -7.21 8.11 -7.02
CA ASN A 206 -6.67 7.26 -5.97
C ASN A 206 -6.79 5.77 -6.34
N PHE A 207 -5.81 4.98 -5.92
CA PHE A 207 -5.76 3.53 -6.07
C PHE A 207 -6.33 2.88 -4.80
N GLY A 208 -7.63 2.64 -4.77
CA GLY A 208 -8.33 2.03 -3.63
C GLY A 208 -8.22 0.50 -3.58
N GLY A 209 -8.26 -0.04 -2.36
CA GLY A 209 -8.06 -1.46 -2.09
C GLY A 209 -6.74 -1.71 -1.37
N PHE A 210 -6.66 -2.86 -0.71
CA PHE A 210 -5.46 -3.29 0.00
C PHE A 210 -4.38 -3.66 -1.01
N SER A 211 -3.27 -2.93 -1.02
CA SER A 211 -2.12 -3.22 -1.88
C SER A 211 -1.09 -4.01 -1.09
N LEU A 212 -0.91 -5.27 -1.44
CA LEU A 212 0.12 -6.16 -0.92
C LEU A 212 1.26 -6.22 -1.94
N ALA A 213 2.43 -5.70 -1.58
CA ALA A 213 3.61 -5.66 -2.44
C ALA A 213 4.90 -5.79 -1.60
N PRO A 214 5.05 -6.82 -0.76
CA PRO A 214 6.06 -6.87 0.31
C PRO A 214 7.52 -6.90 -0.18
N GLU A 215 7.74 -7.17 -1.46
CA GLU A 215 9.06 -7.17 -2.11
C GLU A 215 9.22 -6.01 -3.13
N ALA A 216 8.28 -5.06 -3.13
CA ALA A 216 8.26 -3.97 -4.09
C ALA A 216 8.86 -2.67 -3.55
N HIS A 217 9.64 -2.02 -4.41
CA HIS A 217 10.00 -0.61 -4.32
C HIS A 217 8.88 0.21 -4.96
N ILE A 218 8.12 0.95 -4.15
CA ILE A 218 7.02 1.80 -4.60
C ILE A 218 7.57 3.17 -4.98
N VAL A 219 7.21 3.63 -6.18
CA VAL A 219 7.43 5.02 -6.62
C VAL A 219 6.08 5.63 -6.93
N ASP A 220 5.63 6.50 -6.04
CA ASP A 220 4.31 7.10 -6.10
C ASP A 220 4.30 8.40 -6.90
N GLY A 221 3.31 8.54 -7.77
CA GLY A 221 3.14 9.69 -8.66
C GLY A 221 2.77 10.97 -7.93
N ASN A 222 2.91 12.11 -8.60
CA ASN A 222 2.51 13.42 -8.08
C ASN A 222 0.99 13.69 -8.15
N THR A 223 0.24 12.78 -8.76
CA THR A 223 -1.22 12.87 -8.94
C THR A 223 -1.87 11.74 -8.14
N ALA A 224 -2.86 12.08 -7.32
CA ALA A 224 -3.59 11.11 -6.48
C ALA A 224 -2.67 10.28 -5.56
N ALA A 225 -3.16 9.14 -5.04
CA ALA A 225 -2.47 8.33 -4.03
C ALA A 225 -2.95 6.88 -3.97
N PHE A 226 -2.22 6.01 -3.26
CA PHE A 226 -2.83 4.80 -2.69
C PHE A 226 -3.91 5.20 -1.70
N ALA A 227 -5.11 4.61 -1.83
CA ALA A 227 -6.30 5.04 -1.11
C ALA A 227 -6.64 4.21 0.13
N ASP A 228 -5.96 3.07 0.32
CA ASP A 228 -6.15 2.17 1.44
C ASP A 228 -4.79 1.72 2.02
N THR A 229 -4.76 0.59 2.72
CA THR A 229 -3.53 0.01 3.24
C THR A 229 -2.59 -0.42 2.11
N LEU A 230 -1.33 -0.02 2.24
CA LEU A 230 -0.21 -0.45 1.42
C LEU A 230 0.76 -1.20 2.33
N VAL A 231 1.27 -2.34 1.84
CA VAL A 231 2.35 -3.10 2.48
C VAL A 231 3.42 -3.32 1.44
N GLU A 232 4.60 -2.76 1.68
CA GLU A 232 5.67 -2.67 0.71
C GLU A 232 7.05 -2.87 1.34
N LYS A 233 8.08 -3.01 0.49
CA LYS A 233 9.47 -3.01 0.93
C LYS A 233 9.97 -1.60 1.16
N GLU A 234 9.77 -0.72 0.18
CA GLU A 234 10.26 0.67 0.20
C GLU A 234 9.24 1.58 -0.48
N TYR A 235 9.16 2.84 -0.06
CA TYR A 235 8.23 3.81 -0.62
C TYR A 235 8.90 5.16 -0.89
N SER A 236 8.74 5.68 -2.10
CA SER A 236 9.20 7.00 -2.49
C SER A 236 8.07 7.77 -3.17
N TRP A 237 7.98 9.08 -2.93
CA TRP A 237 7.01 9.94 -3.60
C TRP A 237 7.72 10.89 -4.57
N SER A 238 7.20 11.00 -5.80
CA SER A 238 7.76 11.88 -6.83
C SER A 238 7.35 13.36 -6.68
N GLY A 239 6.38 13.67 -5.81
CA GLY A 239 6.19 15.02 -5.30
C GLY A 239 7.18 15.30 -4.18
N SER A 240 7.75 16.51 -4.12
CA SER A 240 8.67 16.88 -3.04
C SER A 240 8.04 16.64 -1.67
N GLY A 241 8.61 15.76 -0.83
CA GLY A 241 8.33 15.78 0.61
C GLY A 241 8.23 14.46 1.37
N VAL A 242 8.18 13.27 0.75
CA VAL A 242 8.21 11.98 1.49
C VAL A 242 9.09 10.93 0.80
N GLU A 243 10.04 10.41 1.57
CA GLU A 243 10.84 9.24 1.22
C GLU A 243 10.91 8.29 2.43
N ILE A 244 10.61 7.01 2.20
CA ILE A 244 10.61 5.93 3.19
C ILE A 244 11.50 4.82 2.65
N HIS A 245 12.68 4.66 3.25
CA HIS A 245 13.68 3.68 2.83
C HIS A 245 13.90 2.63 3.91
N ASN A 246 14.22 1.40 3.54
CA ASN A 246 14.77 0.41 4.47
C ASN A 246 16.29 0.54 4.58
#